data_AF-A0A0S2M1F1-F1
#
_entry.id   AF-A0A0S2M1F1-F1
#
_cell.length_a   1.000
_cell.length_b   1.000
_cell.length_c   1.000
_cell.angle_alpha   90.00
_cell.angle_beta   90.00
_cell.angle_gamma   90.00
#
_symmetry.space_group_name_H-M   'P 1'
#
loop_
_entity.id
_entity.type
_entity.pdbx_description
1 polymer ?
#
loop_
_entity_poly.entity_id
_entity_poly.type
_entity_poly.pdbx_seq_one_letter_code
_entity_poly.pdbx_strand_id
1 'polypeptide(L)'
;MNPTPLRALAPRRKQLLAAAAVSTALLLGACSGAGETAGTTTSASATSGATVAATSSSASSTSASASSTATATAQTAIKELVAGFPAKVIPLPKGAQIQASSLETGSTVSTTSLTATTTETPAQILAFYTKSFTAQGFKAQPGDAVDGVPLKTYVRAAGKEIITVSVVVTSATSTFTVGATLLPASMK
;
A
#
# COMPACT_ATOMS: atom_id res chain seq x y z
N MET A 1 2.72 2.22 -65.47
CA MET A 1 3.12 0.81 -65.63
C MET A 1 3.93 0.36 -64.42
N ASN A 2 3.59 -0.84 -63.93
CA ASN A 2 4.19 -1.73 -62.91
C ASN A 2 5.75 -1.75 -62.79
N PRO A 3 6.36 -2.42 -61.77
CA PRO A 3 5.76 -3.11 -60.62
C PRO A 3 6.46 -2.95 -59.25
N THR A 4 5.71 -3.26 -58.20
CA THR A 4 6.19 -3.76 -56.90
C THR A 4 6.69 -5.19 -57.02
N PRO A 5 7.78 -5.60 -56.32
CA PRO A 5 7.97 -6.99 -55.94
C PRO A 5 7.81 -7.22 -54.44
N LEU A 6 7.19 -8.37 -54.17
CA LEU A 6 6.79 -8.97 -52.92
C LEU A 6 7.97 -9.65 -52.20
N ARG A 7 7.91 -9.64 -50.85
CA ARG A 7 8.05 -10.81 -49.94
C ARG A 7 9.41 -11.56 -49.86
N ALA A 8 9.99 -11.54 -48.66
CA ALA A 8 10.73 -12.65 -48.06
C ALA A 8 10.34 -12.72 -46.56
N LEU A 9 9.40 -13.55 -46.12
CA LEU A 9 9.57 -14.95 -45.66
C LEU A 9 10.73 -15.14 -44.66
N ALA A 10 10.35 -15.25 -43.39
CA ALA A 10 11.19 -15.65 -42.25
C ALA A 10 11.74 -17.08 -42.37
N PRO A 11 12.79 -17.40 -41.60
CA PRO A 11 12.95 -18.71 -41.00
C PRO A 11 12.54 -18.68 -39.51
N ARG A 12 11.49 -19.44 -39.25
CA ARG A 12 11.09 -19.99 -37.95
C ARG A 12 12.06 -21.15 -37.63
N ARG A 13 12.31 -21.40 -36.33
CA ARG A 13 12.51 -22.72 -35.66
C ARG A 13 13.88 -23.06 -35.04
N LYS A 14 13.78 -23.32 -33.72
CA LYS A 14 14.25 -24.49 -32.95
C LYS A 14 15.66 -24.46 -32.33
N GLN A 15 15.67 -24.26 -31.01
CA GLN A 15 16.30 -25.16 -30.02
C GLN A 15 15.31 -25.20 -28.83
N LEU A 16 14.58 -26.25 -28.45
CA LEU A 16 14.80 -27.69 -28.21
C LEU A 16 15.79 -28.01 -27.07
N LEU A 17 15.23 -28.73 -26.07
CA LEU A 17 15.84 -29.57 -25.02
C LEU A 17 16.18 -28.83 -23.70
N ALA A 18 15.88 -29.33 -22.50
CA ALA A 18 15.53 -30.68 -22.05
C ALA A 18 14.73 -30.67 -20.72
N ALA A 19 14.16 -31.84 -20.41
CA ALA A 19 13.31 -32.20 -19.28
C ALA A 19 14.05 -32.44 -17.95
N ALA A 20 13.30 -32.41 -16.84
CA ALA A 20 13.15 -33.51 -15.86
C ALA A 20 12.96 -33.04 -14.40
N ALA A 21 11.87 -33.56 -13.79
CA ALA A 21 11.69 -34.08 -12.44
C ALA A 21 12.00 -33.21 -11.20
N VAL A 22 11.06 -33.16 -10.24
CA VAL A 22 10.95 -34.13 -9.12
C VAL A 22 9.68 -33.79 -8.31
N SER A 23 8.81 -34.78 -8.17
CA SER A 23 7.62 -34.76 -7.31
C SER A 23 7.95 -35.36 -5.95
N THR A 24 7.72 -34.62 -4.86
CA THR A 24 7.55 -35.17 -3.51
C THR A 24 6.89 -34.12 -2.61
N ALA A 25 5.63 -34.34 -2.24
CA ALA A 25 5.04 -33.69 -1.07
C ALA A 25 4.24 -34.73 -0.28
N LEU A 26 4.72 -34.92 0.94
CA LEU A 26 4.32 -35.92 1.93
C LEU A 26 2.91 -35.67 2.50
N LEU A 27 2.29 -36.77 2.92
CA LEU A 27 1.11 -36.86 3.75
C LEU A 27 1.26 -36.14 5.09
N LEU A 28 0.23 -35.39 5.51
CA LEU A 28 -0.33 -35.34 6.87
C LEU A 28 -1.85 -35.12 6.67
N GLY A 29 -2.76 -35.95 7.15
CA GLY A 29 -2.82 -36.53 8.48
C GLY A 29 -4.04 -35.93 9.18
N ALA A 30 -5.19 -36.59 8.97
CA ALA A 30 -6.48 -36.21 9.52
C ALA A 30 -6.49 -36.24 11.05
N CYS A 31 -7.14 -35.26 11.67
CA CYS A 31 -7.61 -35.37 13.04
C CYS A 31 -9.08 -34.94 13.10
N SER A 32 -9.96 -35.93 12.95
CA SER A 32 -11.35 -35.85 13.38
C SER A 32 -11.39 -35.81 14.91
N GLY A 33 -11.93 -34.73 15.47
CA GLY A 33 -12.41 -34.69 16.83
C GLY A 33 -13.92 -34.57 16.81
N ALA A 34 -14.61 -35.71 16.94
CA ALA A 34 -16.03 -35.76 17.25
C ALA A 34 -16.21 -35.38 18.73
N GLY A 35 -17.03 -34.36 18.98
CA GLY A 35 -17.47 -33.95 20.31
C GLY A 35 -18.95 -33.63 20.25
N GLU A 36 -19.76 -34.68 20.38
CA GLU A 36 -21.20 -34.65 20.57
C GLU A 36 -21.51 -34.12 21.98
N THR A 37 -22.43 -33.15 22.10
CA THR A 37 -23.42 -33.10 23.20
C THR A 37 -24.54 -32.13 22.82
N ALA A 38 -25.74 -32.68 22.70
CA ALA A 38 -26.99 -31.98 22.56
C ALA A 38 -27.34 -31.18 23.82
N GLY A 39 -27.96 -30.02 23.64
CA GLY A 39 -28.51 -29.20 24.71
C GLY A 39 -29.66 -28.34 24.20
N THR A 40 -30.85 -28.92 24.20
CA THR A 40 -32.14 -28.26 23.98
C THR A 40 -32.39 -27.18 25.02
N THR A 41 -32.78 -25.96 24.60
CA THR A 41 -33.79 -25.17 25.35
C THR A 41 -34.38 -24.04 24.50
N THR A 42 -35.66 -24.25 24.18
CA THR A 42 -36.76 -23.30 23.93
C THR A 42 -36.63 -21.96 24.69
N SER A 43 -36.85 -20.80 24.03
CA SER A 43 -38.13 -20.06 24.07
C SER A 43 -38.01 -18.57 23.69
N ALA A 44 -39.06 -18.13 22.99
CA ALA A 44 -39.76 -16.83 23.07
C ALA A 44 -39.19 -15.55 22.42
N SER A 45 -40.04 -15.01 21.53
CA SER A 45 -40.07 -13.69 20.93
C SER A 45 -40.08 -12.52 21.92
N ALA A 46 -39.54 -11.38 21.51
CA ALA A 46 -40.12 -10.07 21.82
C ALA A 46 -39.79 -9.03 20.74
N THR A 47 -40.85 -8.51 20.13
CA THR A 47 -40.92 -7.28 19.34
C THR A 47 -40.46 -6.07 20.16
N SER A 48 -39.73 -5.14 19.55
CA SER A 48 -39.88 -3.69 19.78
C SER A 48 -39.12 -2.90 18.73
N GLY A 49 -39.83 -2.06 17.98
CA GLY A 49 -39.25 -1.00 17.18
C GLY A 49 -38.96 0.25 18.02
N ALA A 50 -38.00 1.06 17.57
CA ALA A 50 -37.90 2.50 17.82
C ALA A 50 -37.00 3.09 16.74
N THR A 51 -37.53 3.80 15.74
CA THR A 51 -37.73 5.26 15.68
C THR A 51 -36.44 6.08 15.58
N VAL A 52 -36.43 6.91 14.53
CA VAL A 52 -35.50 7.95 14.07
C VAL A 52 -35.06 8.92 15.17
N ALA A 53 -33.80 9.39 15.13
CA ALA A 53 -33.46 10.78 15.45
C ALA A 53 -32.08 11.16 14.89
N ALA A 54 -32.07 12.12 13.98
CA ALA A 54 -30.91 12.92 13.65
C ALA A 54 -30.57 13.82 14.86
N THR A 55 -29.29 14.00 15.17
CA THR A 55 -28.81 15.14 15.97
C THR A 55 -27.41 15.51 15.50
N SER A 56 -27.34 16.69 14.90
CA SER A 56 -26.13 17.46 14.66
C SER A 56 -25.43 17.75 15.98
N SER A 57 -24.14 17.47 16.09
CA SER A 57 -23.31 17.95 17.19
C SER A 57 -21.99 18.49 16.64
N SER A 58 -21.99 19.82 16.50
CA SER A 58 -20.93 20.77 16.80
C SER A 58 -19.48 20.33 16.57
N ALA A 59 -18.82 21.09 15.71
CA ALA A 59 -17.37 21.28 15.74
C ALA A 59 -16.92 21.58 17.18
N SER A 60 -15.96 20.80 17.67
CA SER A 60 -15.19 21.11 18.87
C SER A 60 -13.75 21.32 18.43
N SER A 61 -13.40 22.59 18.24
CA SER A 61 -12.02 23.06 18.22
C SER A 61 -11.42 22.87 19.61
N THR A 62 -10.69 21.78 19.82
CA THR A 62 -9.94 21.61 21.07
C THR A 62 -8.62 22.35 20.96
N SER A 63 -8.57 23.45 21.71
CA SER A 63 -7.43 24.31 22.00
C SER A 63 -6.16 23.52 22.31
N ALA A 64 -5.06 23.92 21.67
CA ALA A 64 -3.71 23.52 22.03
C ALA A 64 -3.41 23.91 23.48
N SER A 65 -2.93 22.95 24.28
CA SER A 65 -2.25 23.21 25.54
C SER A 65 -0.76 23.00 25.29
N ALA A 66 -0.01 24.10 25.21
CA ALA A 66 1.43 24.08 25.05
C ALA A 66 2.08 23.64 26.36
N SER A 67 2.58 22.41 26.40
CA SER A 67 3.54 21.97 27.41
C SER A 67 4.87 21.71 26.71
N SER A 68 5.88 22.49 27.10
CA SER A 68 7.24 22.45 26.56
C SER A 68 7.97 21.17 26.98
N THR A 69 7.67 20.10 26.25
CA THR A 69 8.40 18.84 26.14
C THR A 69 8.49 18.62 24.64
N ALA A 70 9.66 18.33 24.04
CA ALA A 70 9.83 18.20 22.58
C ALA A 70 8.67 17.41 21.95
N THR A 71 7.67 18.13 21.46
CA THR A 71 6.33 17.56 21.27
C THR A 71 6.30 17.12 19.83
N ALA A 72 6.19 15.80 19.64
CA ALA A 72 5.93 15.27 18.31
C ALA A 72 4.71 16.01 17.75
N THR A 73 4.90 16.69 16.62
CA THR A 73 3.84 17.49 16.01
C THR A 73 3.24 16.64 14.91
N ALA A 74 1.98 16.27 15.07
CA ALA A 74 1.22 15.51 14.09
C ALA A 74 0.26 16.44 13.34
N GLN A 75 0.23 16.28 12.02
CA GLN A 75 -0.64 17.04 11.12
C GLN A 75 -1.21 16.09 10.07
N THR A 76 -2.45 16.35 9.68
CA THR A 76 -3.15 15.60 8.63
C THR A 76 -3.86 16.56 7.70
N ALA A 77 -3.98 16.18 6.44
CA ALA A 77 -4.70 16.95 5.44
C ALA A 77 -5.45 16.02 4.49
N ILE A 78 -6.60 16.47 4.00
CA ILE A 78 -7.48 15.71 3.10
C ILE A 78 -7.51 16.42 1.75
N LYS A 79 -7.37 15.67 0.67
CA LYS A 79 -7.28 16.19 -0.72
C LYS A 79 -6.12 17.16 -1.00
N GLU A 80 -5.19 17.27 -0.06
CA GLU A 80 -4.00 18.10 -0.19
C GLU A 80 -2.83 17.48 0.57
N LEU A 81 -1.65 18.06 0.34
CA LEU A 81 -0.44 17.65 1.02
C LEU A 81 -0.23 18.48 2.29
N VAL A 82 0.00 17.81 3.40
CA VAL A 82 0.31 18.46 4.67
C VAL A 82 1.57 19.34 4.54
N ALA A 83 1.57 20.49 5.23
CA ALA A 83 2.72 21.37 5.25
C ALA A 83 3.98 20.64 5.75
N GLY A 84 5.11 20.83 5.08
CA GLY A 84 6.38 20.18 5.45
C GLY A 84 6.51 18.72 5.01
N PHE A 85 5.56 18.19 4.22
CA PHE A 85 5.69 16.84 3.65
C PHE A 85 6.98 16.69 2.81
N PRO A 86 7.71 15.56 2.93
CA PRO A 86 9.02 15.37 2.31
C PRO A 86 8.89 14.98 0.82
N ALA A 87 8.39 15.89 -0.02
CA ALA A 87 8.09 15.64 -1.43
C ALA A 87 9.34 15.29 -2.27
N LYS A 88 10.55 15.68 -1.82
CA LYS A 88 11.81 15.25 -2.45
C LYS A 88 12.06 13.76 -2.25
N VAL A 89 11.74 13.25 -1.06
CA VAL A 89 11.94 11.84 -0.74
C VAL A 89 10.82 11.00 -1.32
N ILE A 90 9.58 11.45 -1.15
CA ILE A 90 8.35 10.78 -1.60
C ILE A 90 7.73 11.62 -2.72
N PRO A 91 8.16 11.44 -3.98
CA PRO A 91 7.59 12.16 -5.10
C PRO A 91 6.19 11.63 -5.41
N LEU A 92 5.32 12.52 -5.88
CA LEU A 92 3.98 12.15 -6.34
C LEU A 92 4.03 11.79 -7.84
N PRO A 93 3.46 10.64 -8.27
CA PRO A 93 3.29 10.32 -9.67
C PRO A 93 2.48 11.40 -10.40
N LYS A 94 2.79 11.66 -11.67
CA LYS A 94 2.10 12.68 -12.45
C LYS A 94 0.62 12.30 -12.61
N GLY A 95 -0.28 13.25 -12.33
CA GLY A 95 -1.72 13.04 -12.47
C GLY A 95 -2.34 12.23 -11.33
N ALA A 96 -1.57 11.85 -10.30
CA ALA A 96 -2.14 11.30 -9.08
C ALA A 96 -2.91 12.38 -8.31
N GLN A 97 -4.07 11.99 -7.79
CA GLN A 97 -4.92 12.83 -6.96
C GLN A 97 -4.72 12.44 -5.50
N ILE A 98 -4.27 13.40 -4.69
CA ILE A 98 -4.09 13.18 -3.25
C ILE A 98 -5.46 13.00 -2.61
N GLN A 99 -5.60 11.99 -1.76
CA GLN A 99 -6.81 11.75 -0.99
C GLN A 99 -6.61 12.11 0.47
N ALA A 100 -5.47 11.69 1.05
CA ALA A 100 -5.09 12.04 2.40
C ALA A 100 -3.57 12.07 2.51
N SER A 101 -3.06 12.92 3.41
CA SER A 101 -1.67 12.93 3.81
C SER A 101 -1.55 13.16 5.31
N SER A 102 -0.47 12.62 5.89
CA SER A 102 -0.13 12.84 7.29
C SER A 102 1.37 12.99 7.46
N LEU A 103 1.75 13.79 8.46
CA LEU A 103 3.12 13.97 8.88
C LEU A 103 3.14 14.08 10.40
N GLU A 104 3.93 13.22 11.03
CA GLU A 104 4.27 13.31 12.43
C GLU A 104 5.78 13.53 12.54
N THR A 105 6.15 14.72 12.99
CA THR A 105 7.54 15.12 13.13
C THR A 105 8.02 14.79 14.54
N GLY A 106 8.99 13.89 14.66
CA GLY A 106 9.65 13.55 15.91
C GLY A 106 11.12 13.96 15.94
N SER A 107 11.72 13.94 17.14
CA SER A 107 13.13 14.30 17.34
C SER A 107 14.12 13.27 16.77
N THR A 108 13.72 12.00 16.72
CA THR A 108 14.58 10.87 16.30
C THR A 108 14.22 10.37 14.91
N VAL A 109 12.92 10.23 14.64
CA VAL A 109 12.36 9.85 13.34
C VAL A 109 11.08 10.65 13.13
N SER A 110 10.74 10.89 11.87
CA SER A 110 9.46 11.43 11.45
C SER A 110 8.71 10.36 10.65
N THR A 111 7.42 10.23 10.87
CA THR A 111 6.57 9.31 10.12
C THR A 111 5.68 10.12 9.19
N THR A 112 5.45 9.60 7.99
CA THR A 112 4.58 10.25 7.02
C THR A 112 3.79 9.21 6.26
N SER A 113 2.57 9.55 5.88
CA SER A 113 1.73 8.73 5.02
C SER A 113 1.12 9.58 3.93
N LEU A 114 1.01 9.01 2.75
CA LEU A 114 0.34 9.61 1.60
C LEU A 114 -0.55 8.56 0.96
N THR A 115 -1.84 8.85 0.85
CA THR A 115 -2.79 8.06 0.07
C THR A 115 -3.25 8.88 -1.13
N ALA A 116 -3.13 8.32 -2.31
CA ALA A 116 -3.53 8.97 -3.55
C ALA A 116 -4.09 7.98 -4.56
N THR A 117 -4.86 8.50 -5.51
CA THR A 117 -5.49 7.72 -6.58
C THR A 117 -4.95 8.11 -7.93
N THR A 118 -4.82 7.14 -8.85
CA THR A 118 -4.39 7.36 -10.23
C THR A 118 -5.03 6.34 -11.16
N THR A 119 -4.99 6.61 -12.46
CA THR A 119 -5.39 5.67 -13.52
C THR A 119 -4.23 4.77 -13.98
N GLU A 120 -3.03 4.95 -13.42
CA GLU A 120 -1.90 4.07 -13.69
C GLU A 120 -2.11 2.66 -13.11
N THR A 121 -1.46 1.67 -13.73
CA THR A 121 -1.49 0.29 -13.24
C THR A 121 -0.61 0.13 -11.99
N PRO A 122 -0.87 -0.87 -11.12
CA PRO A 122 -0.02 -1.14 -9.95
C PRO A 122 1.45 -1.33 -10.30
N ALA A 123 1.74 -2.02 -11.41
CA ALA A 123 3.11 -2.24 -11.87
C ALA A 123 3.82 -0.92 -12.24
N GLN A 124 3.13 0.02 -12.88
CA GLN A 124 3.69 1.34 -13.21
C GLN A 124 3.98 2.16 -11.95
N ILE A 125 3.05 2.15 -10.98
CA ILE A 125 3.21 2.86 -9.70
C ILE A 125 4.41 2.31 -8.93
N LEU A 126 4.50 0.98 -8.78
CA LEU A 126 5.64 0.36 -8.09
C LEU A 126 6.96 0.59 -8.81
N ALA A 127 6.98 0.56 -10.14
CA ALA A 127 8.18 0.86 -10.93
C ALA A 127 8.63 2.33 -10.78
N PHE A 128 7.69 3.27 -10.77
CA PHE A 128 7.95 4.69 -10.52
C PHE A 128 8.63 4.91 -9.17
N TYR A 129 8.07 4.31 -8.10
CA TYR A 129 8.66 4.41 -6.77
C TYR A 129 9.97 3.66 -6.64
N THR A 130 10.10 2.48 -7.27
CA THR A 130 11.36 1.74 -7.30
C THR A 130 12.47 2.61 -7.88
N LYS A 131 12.23 3.23 -9.04
CA LYS A 131 13.19 4.14 -9.67
C LYS A 131 13.52 5.33 -8.77
N SER A 132 12.50 5.97 -8.20
CA SER A 132 12.67 7.18 -7.39
C SER A 132 13.43 6.92 -6.09
N PHE A 133 13.13 5.84 -5.38
CA PHE A 133 13.78 5.52 -4.11
C PHE A 133 15.17 4.92 -4.30
N THR A 134 15.38 4.09 -5.32
CA THR A 134 16.72 3.55 -5.60
C THR A 134 17.71 4.64 -6.02
N ALA A 135 17.26 5.65 -6.76
CA ALA A 135 18.06 6.84 -7.08
C ALA A 135 18.49 7.63 -5.82
N GLN A 136 17.74 7.52 -4.72
CA GLN A 136 18.04 8.13 -3.43
C GLN A 136 18.81 7.21 -2.47
N GLY A 137 19.27 6.06 -2.96
CA GLY A 137 20.07 5.11 -2.20
C GLY A 137 19.28 4.06 -1.42
N PHE A 138 17.93 4.09 -1.45
CA PHE A 138 17.13 3.01 -0.87
C PHE A 138 17.37 1.69 -1.60
N LYS A 139 17.18 0.60 -0.86
CA LYS A 139 17.27 -0.77 -1.36
C LYS A 139 15.90 -1.43 -1.23
N ALA A 140 15.38 -1.93 -2.34
CA ALA A 140 14.15 -2.70 -2.35
C ALA A 140 14.34 -4.01 -1.57
N GLN A 141 13.41 -4.32 -0.68
CA GLN A 141 13.34 -5.60 -0.02
C GLN A 141 12.77 -6.66 -0.98
N PRO A 142 13.12 -7.95 -0.77
CA PRO A 142 12.53 -9.03 -1.55
C PRO A 142 11.01 -9.10 -1.34
N GLY A 143 10.29 -9.48 -2.38
CA GLY A 143 8.82 -9.55 -2.40
C GLY A 143 8.17 -8.36 -3.10
N ASP A 144 7.05 -8.60 -3.77
CA ASP A 144 6.30 -7.62 -4.58
C ASP A 144 4.81 -7.56 -4.21
N ALA A 145 4.39 -8.43 -3.29
CA ALA A 145 3.02 -8.50 -2.81
C ALA A 145 2.94 -9.11 -1.42
N VAL A 146 1.89 -8.77 -0.69
CA VAL A 146 1.47 -9.41 0.57
C VAL A 146 0.01 -9.80 0.42
N ASP A 147 -0.31 -11.09 0.59
CA ASP A 147 -1.67 -11.62 0.41
C ASP A 147 -2.33 -11.24 -0.92
N GLY A 148 -1.51 -11.20 -1.99
CA GLY A 148 -1.97 -10.83 -3.34
C GLY A 148 -2.13 -9.32 -3.58
N VAL A 149 -1.94 -8.48 -2.55
CA VAL A 149 -1.92 -7.02 -2.69
C VAL A 149 -0.53 -6.57 -3.12
N PRO A 150 -0.38 -5.88 -4.28
CA PRO A 150 0.90 -5.31 -4.70
C PRO A 150 1.49 -4.40 -3.62
N LEU A 151 2.66 -4.77 -3.12
CA LEU A 151 3.33 -4.07 -2.02
C LEU A 151 4.85 -4.20 -2.17
N LYS A 152 5.56 -3.09 -1.99
CA LYS A 152 7.03 -3.08 -1.96
C LYS A 152 7.54 -2.25 -0.79
N THR A 153 8.53 -2.80 -0.10
CA THR A 153 9.25 -2.13 0.99
C THR A 153 10.66 -1.76 0.55
N TYR A 154 11.12 -0.58 0.97
CA TYR A 154 12.43 -0.04 0.68
C TYR A 154 13.09 0.41 1.97
N VAL A 155 14.38 0.14 2.12
CA VAL A 155 15.14 0.49 3.32
C VAL A 155 16.43 1.21 2.99
N ARG A 156 16.85 2.14 3.84
CA ARG A 156 18.20 2.72 3.84
C ARG A 156 18.68 3.01 5.24
N ALA A 157 19.88 3.59 5.37
CA ALA A 157 20.45 3.99 6.65
C ALA A 157 20.44 2.86 7.70
N ALA A 158 20.86 1.64 7.28
CA ALA A 158 20.82 0.43 8.10
C ALA A 158 19.43 0.11 8.71
N GLY A 159 18.36 0.37 7.95
CA GLY A 159 16.97 0.10 8.37
C GLY A 159 16.34 1.19 9.23
N LYS A 160 17.03 2.30 9.48
CA LYS A 160 16.45 3.45 10.21
C LYS A 160 15.42 4.22 9.39
N GLU A 161 15.51 4.10 8.07
CA GLU A 161 14.54 4.69 7.16
C GLU A 161 13.90 3.59 6.32
N ILE A 162 12.58 3.55 6.35
CA ILE A 162 11.76 2.50 5.75
C ILE A 162 10.63 3.18 5.00
N ILE A 163 10.41 2.79 3.75
CA ILE A 163 9.27 3.23 2.94
C ILE A 163 8.53 2.00 2.46
N THR A 164 7.21 1.99 2.62
CA THR A 164 6.34 0.93 2.11
C THR A 164 5.32 1.54 1.17
N VAL A 165 5.22 0.97 -0.02
CA VAL A 165 4.23 1.35 -1.03
C VAL A 165 3.29 0.17 -1.22
N SER A 166 2.00 0.38 -0.99
CA SER A 166 0.94 -0.59 -1.33
C SER A 166 0.03 -0.01 -2.40
N VAL A 167 -0.54 -0.86 -3.25
CA VAL A 167 -1.50 -0.46 -4.27
C VAL A 167 -2.70 -1.39 -4.24
N VAL A 168 -3.89 -0.80 -4.12
CA VAL A 168 -5.17 -1.49 -4.20
C VAL A 168 -5.93 -0.95 -5.40
N VAL A 169 -6.44 -1.85 -6.24
CA VAL A 169 -7.21 -1.48 -7.42
C VAL A 169 -8.69 -1.61 -7.11
N THR A 170 -9.47 -0.59 -7.46
CA THR A 170 -10.93 -0.64 -7.43
C THR A 170 -11.44 -0.18 -8.78
N SER A 171 -12.12 -1.09 -9.50
CA SER A 171 -12.54 -0.86 -10.89
C SER A 171 -11.35 -0.48 -11.78
N ALA A 172 -11.32 0.75 -12.31
CA ALA A 172 -10.25 1.26 -13.18
C ALA A 172 -9.32 2.26 -12.46
N THR A 173 -9.43 2.41 -11.14
CA THR A 173 -8.62 3.34 -10.36
C THR A 173 -7.70 2.57 -9.41
N SER A 174 -6.42 2.91 -9.44
CA SER A 174 -5.43 2.44 -8.47
C SER A 174 -5.35 3.43 -7.32
N THR A 175 -5.60 2.95 -6.11
CA THR A 175 -5.31 3.68 -4.86
C THR A 175 -3.98 3.18 -4.33
N PHE A 176 -3.00 4.06 -4.21
CA PHE A 176 -1.73 3.72 -3.59
C PHE A 176 -1.56 4.43 -2.26
N THR A 177 -0.94 3.74 -1.31
CA THR A 177 -0.56 4.31 -0.02
C THR A 177 0.95 4.17 0.14
N VAL A 178 1.60 5.28 0.44
CA VAL A 178 3.03 5.35 0.75
C VAL A 178 3.17 5.72 2.21
N GLY A 179 3.63 4.77 3.03
CA GLY A 179 4.03 5.02 4.41
C GLY A 179 5.54 5.11 4.49
N ALA A 180 6.08 6.07 5.24
CA ALA A 180 7.51 6.20 5.43
C ALA A 180 7.86 6.59 6.87
N THR A 181 8.94 6.00 7.35
CA THR A 181 9.67 6.45 8.54
C THR A 181 11.00 7.00 8.06
N LEU A 182 11.26 8.28 8.33
CA LEU A 182 12.40 9.03 7.83
C LEU A 182 13.21 9.62 8.97
N LEU A 183 14.51 9.77 8.76
CA LEU A 183 15.35 10.52 9.69
C LEU A 183 15.10 12.03 9.50
N PRO A 184 15.28 12.87 10.54
CA PRO A 184 15.10 14.32 10.45
C PRO A 184 15.97 15.01 9.36
N ALA A 185 17.10 14.38 8.99
CA ALA A 185 17.94 14.86 7.90
C ALA A 185 17.23 14.81 6.53
N SER A 186 16.28 13.88 6.37
CA SER A 186 15.57 13.57 5.13
C SER A 186 14.26 14.35 4.96
N MET A 187 13.89 15.13 5.96
CA MET A 187 12.68 15.96 5.98
C MET A 187 12.88 17.34 5.30
N LYS A 188 14.01 17.57 4.64
CA LYS A 188 14.44 18.87 4.07
C LYS A 188 14.34 18.91 2.54
#